data_AF-A0A3M4LCC4-F1
#
_entry.id   AF-A0A3M4LCC4-F1
#
_cell.length_a   1.000
_cell.length_b   1.000
_cell.length_c   1.000
_cell.angle_alpha   90.00
_cell.angle_beta   90.00
_cell.angle_gamma   90.00
#
_symmetry.space_group_name_H-M   'P 1'
#
loop_
_entity.id
_entity.type
_entity.pdbx_description
1 polymer ?
#
loop_
_entity_poly.entity_id
_entity_poly.type
_entity_poly.pdbx_seq_one_letter_code
_entity_poly.pdbx_strand_id
1 'polypeptide(L)'
;MIKAKKVLMFVRDYTDSGNDKFFFWGDSTLSSVTIQQLVLEEAEIVCHDYWLIAPRIFASARRLPKTVTDLEELRIMSSGVKGDREKREKIDISSALQDFADSEVIKSYIDIFQKKSPVNEVILQTIGEALLNLSVKTELVAKGNNEWERYTTVERPVADYLISSAAAGIAIDTTRLRIHKENIEFDYYMALKQFSAKYDVPLELPSNDDIIRRLEPMGYDFLGVDVEYVLNFVPMNDNFAIDLLRLRKIAKSRSVLNAIPLSQKRIYPIVDCFGSITSRIYFKDPSLQNLAKHHRDILVPDEGRAFSYVDYEQYEAGIMAALSGDEKLLELYADGDLYKQVANDIFEGEGRRKEAKRLFLSYAYGMKNRHLIDAAFGYGADRRATKM
;
A
#
# COMPACT_ATOMS: atom_id res chain seq x y z
N MET A 1 29.07 7.55 -12.52
CA MET A 1 29.74 6.23 -12.67
C MET A 1 28.65 5.18 -12.77
N ILE A 2 28.65 4.35 -13.82
CA ILE A 2 27.78 3.18 -13.89
C ILE A 2 28.27 2.24 -12.79
N LYS A 3 27.45 2.00 -11.76
CA LYS A 3 27.81 0.98 -10.76
C LYS A 3 27.78 -0.37 -11.45
N ALA A 4 28.78 -1.20 -11.19
CA ALA A 4 28.71 -2.61 -11.58
C ALA A 4 27.43 -3.23 -11.00
N LYS A 5 26.77 -4.09 -11.77
CA LYS A 5 25.57 -4.81 -11.35
C LYS A 5 25.89 -6.27 -11.10
N LYS A 6 25.28 -6.84 -10.06
CA LYS A 6 25.29 -8.28 -9.80
C LYS A 6 23.86 -8.77 -9.62
N VAL A 7 23.55 -9.91 -10.21
CA VAL A 7 22.25 -10.54 -10.06
C VAL A 7 22.26 -11.40 -8.80
N LEU A 8 21.31 -11.16 -7.92
CA LEU A 8 21.03 -12.03 -6.78
C LEU A 8 19.91 -13.00 -7.15
N MET A 9 20.23 -14.29 -7.08
CA MET A 9 19.26 -15.38 -7.09
C MET A 9 19.28 -16.06 -5.72
N PHE A 10 18.12 -16.53 -5.26
CA PHE A 10 18.02 -17.19 -3.97
C PHE A 10 17.00 -18.33 -3.99
N VAL A 11 17.18 -19.29 -3.08
CA VAL A 11 16.20 -20.32 -2.79
C VAL A 11 15.84 -20.19 -1.31
N ARG A 12 14.60 -19.77 -1.05
CA ARG A 12 14.11 -19.52 0.30
C ARG A 12 13.79 -20.83 1.01
N ASP A 13 14.15 -20.90 2.29
CA ASP A 13 13.71 -21.93 3.21
C ASP A 13 12.49 -21.46 4.02
N TYR A 14 11.36 -22.13 3.77
CA TYR A 14 10.08 -21.87 4.42
C TYR A 14 9.92 -22.60 5.77
N THR A 15 10.90 -23.40 6.17
CA THR A 15 10.84 -24.17 7.42
C THR A 15 11.41 -23.43 8.63
N ASP A 16 11.77 -22.14 8.46
CA ASP A 16 12.45 -21.32 9.47
C ASP A 16 13.80 -21.92 9.96
N SER A 17 14.35 -22.90 9.24
CA SER A 17 15.59 -23.59 9.63
C SER A 17 16.86 -22.84 9.24
N GLY A 18 16.73 -21.67 8.59
CA GLY A 18 17.85 -20.81 8.22
C GLY A 18 18.68 -21.34 7.04
N ASN A 19 18.13 -22.28 6.27
CA ASN A 19 18.81 -22.93 5.14
C ASN A 19 18.59 -22.20 3.81
N ASP A 20 18.37 -20.88 3.85
CA ASP A 20 18.28 -20.03 2.66
C ASP A 20 19.59 -20.12 1.87
N LYS A 21 19.50 -20.30 0.55
CA LYS A 21 20.67 -20.33 -0.34
C LYS A 21 20.70 -19.07 -1.20
N PHE A 22 21.87 -18.46 -1.33
CA PHE A 22 22.07 -17.24 -2.10
C PHE A 22 23.19 -17.44 -3.12
N PHE A 23 22.97 -16.88 -4.31
CA PHE A 23 23.88 -16.96 -5.44
C PHE A 23 24.02 -15.59 -6.10
N PHE A 24 25.24 -15.17 -6.36
CA PHE A 24 25.52 -14.03 -7.23
C PHE A 24 25.94 -14.50 -8.61
N TRP A 25 25.34 -13.87 -9.63
CA TRP A 25 25.85 -13.87 -10.99
C TRP A 25 26.41 -12.49 -11.34
N GLY A 26 27.65 -12.44 -11.76
CA GLY A 26 28.34 -11.22 -12.18
C GLY A 26 29.70 -11.57 -12.78
N ASP A 27 30.20 -10.74 -13.68
CA ASP A 27 31.47 -10.97 -14.39
C ASP A 27 31.55 -12.38 -15.04
N SER A 28 30.41 -12.85 -15.56
CA SER A 28 30.23 -14.21 -16.12
C SER A 28 30.57 -15.36 -15.15
N THR A 29 30.49 -15.12 -13.85
CA THR A 29 30.75 -16.12 -12.81
C THR A 29 29.55 -16.26 -11.87
N LEU A 30 29.19 -17.52 -11.57
CA LEU A 30 28.23 -17.85 -10.52
C LEU A 30 28.99 -18.16 -9.23
N SER A 31 28.59 -17.55 -8.13
CA SER A 31 29.19 -17.81 -6.81
C SER A 31 28.09 -17.95 -5.75
N SER A 32 28.25 -18.93 -4.85
CA SER A 32 27.41 -18.97 -3.64
C SER A 32 27.91 -17.93 -2.65
N VAL A 33 26.98 -17.21 -2.02
CA VAL A 33 27.31 -16.12 -1.10
C VAL A 33 26.58 -16.26 0.22
N THR A 34 27.22 -15.76 1.27
CA THR A 34 26.63 -15.62 2.60
C THR A 34 25.86 -14.31 2.72
N ILE A 35 24.99 -14.20 3.72
CA ILE A 35 24.29 -12.95 4.04
C ILE A 35 25.30 -11.83 4.33
N GLN A 36 26.40 -12.13 5.03
CA GLN A 36 27.44 -11.15 5.36
C GLN A 36 28.12 -10.58 4.11
N GLN A 37 28.43 -11.42 3.12
CA GLN A 37 28.97 -10.97 1.83
C GLN A 37 27.94 -10.14 1.07
N LEU A 38 26.68 -10.57 1.07
CA LEU A 38 25.58 -9.89 0.39
C LEU A 38 25.34 -8.47 0.92
N VAL A 39 25.40 -8.24 2.23
CA VAL A 39 25.23 -6.89 2.82
C VAL A 39 26.48 -6.01 2.74
N LEU A 40 27.65 -6.59 2.38
CA LEU A 40 28.90 -5.87 2.15
C LEU A 40 29.13 -5.55 0.67
N GLU A 41 28.27 -6.02 -0.22
CA GLU A 41 28.38 -5.77 -1.65
C GLU A 41 28.15 -4.29 -1.96
N GLU A 42 29.09 -3.68 -2.69
CA GLU A 42 29.01 -2.27 -3.12
C GLU A 42 28.45 -2.12 -4.53
N ALA A 43 28.48 -3.20 -5.32
CA ALA A 43 27.76 -3.29 -6.59
C ALA A 43 26.25 -3.12 -6.39
N GLU A 44 25.56 -2.64 -7.42
CA GLU A 44 24.10 -2.68 -7.42
C GLU A 44 23.64 -4.13 -7.55
N ILE A 45 22.85 -4.58 -6.57
CA ILE A 45 22.23 -5.90 -6.61
C ILE A 45 20.92 -5.78 -7.38
N VAL A 46 20.73 -6.61 -8.41
CA VAL A 46 19.45 -6.75 -9.11
C VAL A 46 18.83 -8.11 -8.81
N CYS A 47 17.53 -8.17 -8.61
CA CYS A 47 16.81 -9.42 -8.29
C CYS A 47 15.32 -9.31 -8.63
N HIS A 48 14.54 -10.32 -8.26
CA HIS A 48 13.08 -10.26 -8.23
C HIS A 48 12.58 -10.82 -6.89
N ASP A 49 11.37 -10.43 -6.52
CA ASP A 49 10.71 -10.82 -5.27
C ASP A 49 11.56 -10.57 -4.01
N TYR A 50 12.26 -9.43 -3.98
CA TYR A 50 13.19 -9.09 -2.90
C TYR A 50 12.50 -9.10 -1.52
N TRP A 51 11.22 -8.73 -1.50
CA TRP A 51 10.36 -8.76 -0.32
C TRP A 51 10.31 -10.13 0.39
N LEU A 52 10.55 -11.24 -0.32
CA LEU A 52 10.58 -12.59 0.26
C LEU A 52 11.80 -12.82 1.16
N ILE A 53 12.93 -12.19 0.84
CA ILE A 53 14.23 -12.52 1.42
C ILE A 53 14.83 -11.39 2.26
N ALA A 54 14.45 -10.13 2.00
CA ALA A 54 14.93 -8.98 2.75
C ALA A 54 14.73 -9.11 4.28
N PRO A 55 13.58 -9.60 4.80
CA PRO A 55 13.42 -9.77 6.25
C PRO A 55 14.42 -10.76 6.86
N ARG A 56 14.81 -11.81 6.12
CA ARG A 56 15.81 -12.80 6.58
C ARG A 56 17.21 -12.20 6.63
N ILE A 57 17.57 -11.46 5.57
CA ILE A 57 18.83 -10.73 5.49
C ILE A 57 18.94 -9.78 6.69
N PHE A 58 17.91 -8.99 6.94
CA PHE A 58 17.88 -8.05 8.07
C PHE A 58 17.91 -8.76 9.42
N ALA A 59 17.16 -9.85 9.61
CA ALA A 59 17.15 -10.61 10.86
C ALA A 59 18.55 -11.16 11.21
N SER A 60 19.31 -11.60 10.21
CA SER A 60 20.66 -12.15 10.38
C SER A 60 21.74 -11.06 10.53
N ALA A 61 21.75 -10.05 9.65
CA ALA A 61 22.82 -9.07 9.57
C ALA A 61 22.50 -7.70 10.19
N ARG A 62 21.26 -7.45 10.60
CA ARG A 62 20.75 -6.17 11.13
C ARG A 62 20.88 -4.97 10.16
N ARG A 63 21.04 -5.26 8.87
CA ARG A 63 21.07 -4.30 7.77
C ARG A 63 20.72 -5.00 6.46
N LEU A 64 20.27 -4.24 5.47
CA LEU A 64 20.08 -4.67 4.09
C LEU A 64 21.28 -4.25 3.22
N PRO A 65 21.45 -4.82 2.01
CA PRO A 65 22.41 -4.31 1.03
C PRO A 65 22.06 -2.88 0.64
N LYS A 66 23.10 -2.10 0.38
CA LYS A 66 23.02 -0.66 0.17
C LYS A 66 22.28 -0.24 -1.10
N THR A 67 22.28 -1.08 -2.13
CA THR A 67 21.65 -0.75 -3.41
C THR A 67 21.06 -2.01 -4.02
N VAL A 68 19.74 -2.18 -3.86
CA VAL A 68 18.97 -3.29 -4.43
C VAL A 68 17.92 -2.75 -5.38
N THR A 69 17.82 -3.37 -6.55
CA THR A 69 16.81 -3.09 -7.58
C THR A 69 16.02 -4.38 -7.83
N ASP A 70 14.77 -4.39 -7.40
CA ASP A 70 13.82 -5.43 -7.78
C ASP A 70 13.27 -5.11 -9.19
N LEU A 71 13.46 -6.04 -10.12
CA LEU A 71 13.18 -5.85 -11.54
C LEU A 71 11.68 -5.73 -11.83
N GLU A 72 10.83 -6.47 -11.12
CA GLU A 72 9.38 -6.38 -11.32
C GLU A 72 8.84 -5.08 -10.72
N GLU A 73 9.33 -4.69 -9.53
CA GLU A 73 8.96 -3.39 -8.96
C GLU A 73 9.37 -2.24 -9.87
N LEU A 74 10.63 -2.20 -10.34
CA LEU A 74 11.07 -1.17 -11.28
C LEU A 74 10.21 -1.14 -12.55
N ARG A 75 9.91 -2.31 -13.13
CA ARG A 75 9.09 -2.42 -14.34
C ARG A 75 7.69 -1.85 -14.12
N ILE A 76 7.02 -2.24 -13.03
CA ILE A 76 5.65 -1.80 -12.72
C ILE A 76 5.62 -0.30 -12.40
N MET A 77 6.57 0.18 -11.61
CA MET A 77 6.63 1.59 -11.19
C MET A 77 6.95 2.53 -12.34
N SER A 78 7.67 2.05 -13.35
CA SER A 78 8.07 2.84 -14.52
C SER A 78 7.14 2.71 -15.72
N SER A 79 6.18 1.77 -15.72
CA SER A 79 5.32 1.55 -16.90
C SER A 79 4.22 2.59 -17.08
N GLY A 80 3.70 3.14 -15.98
CA GLY A 80 2.51 4.02 -16.01
C GLY A 80 1.21 3.31 -16.41
N VAL A 81 1.24 1.98 -16.61
CA VAL A 81 0.09 1.20 -17.07
C VAL A 81 -0.63 0.61 -15.87
N LYS A 82 -1.88 1.07 -15.63
CA LYS A 82 -2.73 0.60 -14.52
C LYS A 82 -2.84 -0.93 -14.46
N GLY A 83 -3.01 -1.58 -15.61
CA GLY A 83 -3.19 -3.02 -15.71
C GLY A 83 -1.96 -3.84 -15.26
N ASP A 84 -0.75 -3.28 -15.35
CA ASP A 84 0.46 -3.96 -14.86
C ASP A 84 0.41 -4.09 -13.33
N ARG A 85 -0.03 -3.02 -12.67
CA ARG A 85 -0.18 -3.03 -11.21
C ARG A 85 -1.26 -3.98 -10.72
N GLU A 86 -2.38 -4.06 -11.44
CA GLU A 86 -3.49 -4.97 -11.15
C GLU A 86 -3.10 -6.44 -11.33
N LYS A 87 -2.17 -6.72 -12.25
CA LYS A 87 -1.67 -8.08 -12.52
C LYS A 87 -0.49 -8.50 -11.64
N ARG A 88 0.19 -7.56 -10.96
CA ARG A 88 1.39 -7.81 -10.12
C ARG A 88 1.30 -9.07 -9.27
N GLU A 89 0.18 -9.28 -8.58
CA GLU A 89 0.01 -10.42 -7.66
C GLU A 89 -0.32 -11.75 -8.35
N LYS A 90 -0.52 -11.74 -9.67
CA LYS A 90 -0.94 -12.90 -10.48
C LYS A 90 0.13 -13.38 -11.45
N ILE A 91 1.23 -12.65 -11.56
CA ILE A 91 2.33 -12.94 -12.49
C ILE A 91 3.64 -13.06 -11.72
N ASP A 92 4.52 -13.92 -12.20
CA ASP A 92 5.90 -13.99 -11.74
C ASP A 92 6.85 -13.40 -12.80
N ILE A 93 8.15 -13.43 -12.51
CA ILE A 93 9.21 -12.92 -13.39
C ILE A 93 9.29 -13.65 -14.75
N SER A 94 8.65 -14.82 -14.91
CA SER A 94 8.79 -15.66 -16.10
C SER A 94 8.47 -14.92 -17.39
N SER A 95 7.38 -14.14 -17.40
CA SER A 95 6.98 -13.38 -18.59
C SER A 95 8.02 -12.34 -18.99
N ALA A 96 8.73 -11.75 -18.03
CA ALA A 96 9.77 -10.76 -18.30
C ALA A 96 11.07 -11.41 -18.80
N LEU A 97 11.29 -12.69 -18.47
CA LEU A 97 12.47 -13.46 -18.90
C LEU A 97 12.35 -14.09 -20.28
N GLN A 98 11.13 -14.20 -20.84
CA GLN A 98 10.90 -14.86 -22.15
C GLN A 98 11.72 -14.27 -23.30
N ASP A 99 12.09 -13.00 -23.23
CA ASP A 99 12.92 -12.34 -24.24
C ASP A 99 14.41 -12.70 -24.13
N PHE A 100 14.83 -13.37 -23.05
CA PHE A 100 16.23 -13.56 -22.68
C PHE A 100 16.63 -15.00 -22.36
N ALA A 101 15.66 -15.91 -22.20
CA ALA A 101 15.90 -17.32 -21.93
C ALA A 101 14.77 -18.19 -22.48
N ASP A 102 15.10 -19.45 -22.79
CA ASP A 102 14.13 -20.42 -23.28
C ASP A 102 13.09 -20.78 -22.21
N SER A 103 11.85 -21.01 -22.65
CA SER A 103 10.72 -21.35 -21.77
C SER A 103 10.98 -22.56 -20.86
N GLU A 104 11.73 -23.56 -21.33
CA GLU A 104 12.09 -24.73 -20.52
C GLU A 104 13.09 -24.39 -19.40
N VAL A 105 14.05 -23.50 -19.68
CA VAL A 105 15.03 -23.01 -18.69
C VAL A 105 14.32 -22.16 -17.65
N ILE A 106 13.44 -21.25 -18.08
CA ILE A 106 12.63 -20.41 -17.19
C ILE A 106 11.77 -21.28 -16.27
N LYS A 107 11.06 -22.27 -16.83
CA LYS A 107 10.25 -23.21 -16.03
C LYS A 107 11.11 -23.94 -14.98
N SER A 108 12.27 -24.45 -15.40
CA SER A 108 13.21 -25.14 -14.51
C SER A 108 13.69 -24.23 -13.37
N TYR A 109 13.94 -22.95 -13.67
CA TYR A 109 14.28 -21.95 -12.67
C TYR A 109 13.16 -21.69 -11.68
N ILE A 110 11.92 -21.53 -12.14
CA ILE A 110 10.77 -21.35 -11.25
C ILE A 110 10.59 -22.57 -10.34
N ASP A 111 10.78 -23.78 -10.87
CA ASP A 111 10.74 -25.00 -10.05
C ASP A 111 11.87 -25.03 -8.99
N ILE A 112 13.07 -24.51 -9.29
CA ILE A 112 14.14 -24.34 -8.31
C ILE A 112 13.77 -23.28 -7.25
N PHE A 113 13.32 -22.11 -7.70
CA PHE A 113 12.93 -20.98 -6.84
C PHE A 113 11.80 -21.36 -5.87
N GLN A 114 10.84 -22.16 -6.34
CA GLN A 114 9.73 -22.70 -5.55
C GLN A 114 10.09 -23.97 -4.76
N LYS A 115 11.37 -24.38 -4.75
CA LYS A 115 11.87 -25.57 -4.05
C LYS A 115 11.20 -26.90 -4.49
N LYS A 116 10.69 -26.94 -5.73
CA LYS A 116 10.15 -28.16 -6.38
C LYS A 116 11.25 -29.00 -7.02
N SER A 117 12.39 -28.39 -7.32
CA SER A 117 13.57 -29.04 -7.91
C SER A 117 14.86 -28.65 -7.16
N PRO A 118 15.89 -29.52 -7.19
CA PRO A 118 17.19 -29.20 -6.61
C PRO A 118 17.89 -28.09 -7.40
N VAL A 119 18.78 -27.35 -6.73
CA VAL A 119 19.60 -26.30 -7.37
C VAL A 119 20.41 -26.91 -8.52
N ASN A 120 20.38 -26.22 -9.66
CA ASN A 120 21.17 -26.55 -10.85
C ASN A 120 21.95 -25.30 -11.28
N GLU A 121 23.27 -25.36 -11.20
CA GLU A 121 24.15 -24.23 -11.50
C GLU A 121 24.06 -23.76 -12.94
N VAL A 122 23.90 -24.67 -13.91
CA VAL A 122 23.78 -24.31 -15.34
C VAL A 122 22.51 -23.48 -15.57
N ILE A 123 21.39 -23.87 -14.96
CA ILE A 123 20.14 -23.10 -15.03
C ILE A 123 20.32 -21.74 -14.37
N LEU A 124 20.96 -21.67 -13.19
CA LEU A 124 21.21 -20.41 -12.51
C LEU A 124 22.15 -19.49 -13.30
N GLN A 125 23.16 -20.02 -13.99
CA GLN A 125 24.05 -19.21 -14.86
C GLN A 125 23.26 -18.59 -16.01
N THR A 126 22.47 -19.39 -16.73
CA THR A 126 21.65 -18.89 -17.85
C THR A 126 20.64 -17.85 -17.38
N ILE A 127 19.98 -18.08 -16.24
CA ILE A 127 19.00 -17.14 -15.69
C ILE A 127 19.66 -15.91 -15.08
N GLY A 128 20.83 -16.06 -14.47
CA GLY A 128 21.65 -14.95 -14.02
C GLY A 128 21.95 -13.99 -15.17
N GLU A 129 22.37 -14.53 -16.31
CA GLU A 129 22.62 -13.73 -17.52
C GLU A 129 21.33 -13.09 -18.06
N ALA A 130 20.23 -13.85 -18.09
CA ALA A 130 18.93 -13.33 -18.53
C ALA A 130 18.41 -12.19 -17.64
N LEU A 131 18.53 -12.30 -16.31
CA LEU A 131 18.16 -11.26 -15.34
C LEU A 131 19.06 -10.03 -15.47
N LEU A 132 20.35 -10.22 -15.74
CA LEU A 132 21.28 -9.11 -15.98
C LEU A 132 20.86 -8.33 -17.23
N ASN A 133 20.56 -9.02 -18.33
CA ASN A 133 20.09 -8.41 -19.57
C ASN A 133 18.71 -7.75 -19.42
N LEU A 134 17.79 -8.39 -18.69
CA LEU A 134 16.52 -7.79 -18.31
C LEU A 134 16.73 -6.50 -17.49
N SER A 135 17.68 -6.49 -16.56
CA SER A 135 17.98 -5.28 -15.77
C SER A 135 18.43 -4.10 -16.62
N VAL A 136 19.17 -4.36 -17.71
CA VAL A 136 19.60 -3.34 -18.66
C VAL A 136 18.40 -2.83 -19.45
N LYS A 137 17.54 -3.74 -19.96
CA LYS A 137 16.31 -3.37 -20.68
C LYS A 137 15.37 -2.54 -19.81
N THR A 138 15.09 -2.99 -18.58
CA THR A 138 14.17 -2.29 -17.67
C THR A 138 14.69 -0.91 -17.28
N GLU A 139 16.00 -0.77 -17.05
CA GLU A 139 16.60 0.55 -16.80
C GLU A 139 16.46 1.48 -18.03
N LEU A 140 16.69 0.98 -19.25
CA LEU A 140 16.52 1.77 -20.47
C LEU A 140 15.07 2.22 -20.65
N VAL A 141 14.10 1.35 -20.37
CA VAL A 141 12.67 1.69 -20.40
C VAL A 141 12.34 2.76 -19.36
N ALA A 142 12.79 2.58 -18.11
CA ALA A 142 12.58 3.56 -17.05
C ALA A 142 13.20 4.93 -17.38
N LYS A 143 14.39 4.95 -18.00
CA LYS A 143 15.00 6.19 -18.51
C LYS A 143 14.19 6.80 -19.65
N GLY A 144 13.74 5.99 -20.60
CA GLY A 144 12.90 6.43 -21.72
C GLY A 144 11.57 7.05 -21.26
N ASN A 145 11.02 6.57 -20.14
CA ASN A 145 9.81 7.09 -19.51
C ASN A 145 10.06 8.28 -18.55
N ASN A 146 11.30 8.76 -18.41
CA ASN A 146 11.70 9.77 -17.42
C ASN A 146 11.44 9.38 -15.95
N GLU A 147 11.47 8.08 -15.65
CA GLU A 147 11.17 7.53 -14.33
C GLU A 147 12.40 7.08 -13.54
N TRP A 148 13.55 7.01 -14.20
CA TRP A 148 14.79 6.53 -13.58
C TRP A 148 15.27 7.39 -12.41
N GLU A 149 15.17 8.72 -12.53
CA GLU A 149 15.56 9.63 -11.46
C GLU A 149 14.66 9.47 -10.24
N ARG A 150 13.33 9.50 -10.42
CA ARG A 150 12.36 9.25 -9.35
C ARG A 150 12.64 7.91 -8.67
N TYR A 151 12.84 6.85 -9.46
CA TYR A 151 13.12 5.52 -8.93
C TYR A 151 14.37 5.48 -8.05
N THR A 152 15.48 6.02 -8.55
CA THR A 152 16.77 5.90 -7.87
C THR A 152 16.94 6.83 -6.67
N THR A 153 16.28 7.99 -6.68
CA THR A 153 16.43 9.03 -5.66
C THR A 153 15.32 9.02 -4.61
N VAL A 154 14.12 8.55 -4.95
CA VAL A 154 12.96 8.52 -4.06
C VAL A 154 12.56 7.09 -3.74
N GLU A 155 12.15 6.34 -4.76
CA GLU A 155 11.43 5.07 -4.56
C GLU A 155 12.29 3.99 -3.92
N ARG A 156 13.50 3.78 -4.45
CA ARG A 156 14.43 2.76 -3.93
C ARG A 156 14.90 3.08 -2.50
N PRO A 157 15.34 4.31 -2.16
CA PRO A 157 15.66 4.66 -0.77
C PRO A 157 14.48 4.52 0.19
N VAL A 158 13.27 4.93 -0.24
CA VAL A 158 12.05 4.77 0.56
C VAL A 158 11.74 3.29 0.79
N ALA A 159 11.84 2.46 -0.24
CA ALA A 159 11.62 1.02 -0.13
C ALA A 159 12.63 0.35 0.82
N ASP A 160 13.92 0.68 0.71
CA ASP A 160 14.95 0.17 1.61
C ASP A 160 14.67 0.51 3.08
N TYR A 161 14.33 1.77 3.35
CA TYR A 161 13.98 2.23 4.69
C TYR A 161 12.74 1.49 5.24
N LEU A 162 11.66 1.41 4.45
CA LEU A 162 10.41 0.79 4.88
C LEU A 162 10.59 -0.71 5.12
N ILE A 163 11.27 -1.42 4.22
CA ILE A 163 11.54 -2.86 4.38
C ILE A 163 12.40 -3.09 5.63
N SER A 164 13.44 -2.28 5.85
CA SER A 164 14.27 -2.35 7.07
C SER A 164 13.44 -2.10 8.33
N SER A 165 12.57 -1.08 8.33
CA SER A 165 11.68 -0.78 9.45
C SER A 165 10.70 -1.91 9.72
N ALA A 166 10.12 -2.50 8.67
CA ALA A 166 9.19 -3.60 8.78
C ALA A 166 9.86 -4.90 9.27
N ALA A 167 11.09 -5.16 8.83
CA ALA A 167 11.89 -6.30 9.27
C ALA A 167 12.37 -6.16 10.72
N ALA A 168 12.61 -4.94 11.22
CA ALA A 168 12.82 -4.68 12.64
C ALA A 168 11.55 -4.94 13.48
N GLY A 169 10.39 -4.70 12.86
CA GLY A 169 9.07 -4.89 13.44
C GLY A 169 8.75 -3.91 14.57
N ILE A 170 7.52 -3.97 15.06
CA ILE A 170 7.01 -3.13 16.15
C ILE A 170 6.57 -4.00 17.33
N ALA A 171 6.95 -3.63 18.56
CA ALA A 171 6.58 -4.37 19.76
C ALA A 171 5.08 -4.27 20.05
N ILE A 172 4.53 -5.31 20.67
CA ILE A 172 3.12 -5.38 21.05
C ILE A 172 2.87 -5.79 22.49
N ASP A 173 1.78 -5.27 23.05
CA ASP A 173 1.17 -5.72 24.30
C ASP A 173 0.20 -6.88 24.01
N THR A 174 0.62 -8.09 24.35
CA THR A 174 -0.15 -9.32 24.13
C THR A 174 -1.40 -9.41 25.01
N THR A 175 -1.42 -8.74 26.15
CA THR A 175 -2.59 -8.68 27.04
C THR A 175 -3.67 -7.81 26.42
N ARG A 176 -3.31 -6.60 25.96
CA ARG A 176 -4.24 -5.72 25.24
C ARG A 176 -4.72 -6.34 23.94
N LEU A 177 -3.82 -6.98 23.19
CA LEU A 177 -4.20 -7.69 21.96
C LEU A 177 -5.28 -8.74 22.23
N ARG A 178 -5.14 -9.54 23.30
CA ARG A 178 -6.15 -10.54 23.68
C ARG A 178 -7.51 -9.90 23.97
N ILE A 179 -7.52 -8.85 24.79
CA ILE A 179 -8.75 -8.11 25.13
C ILE A 179 -9.43 -7.57 23.87
N HIS A 180 -8.67 -6.94 22.97
CA HIS A 180 -9.22 -6.40 21.72
C HIS A 180 -9.75 -7.50 20.79
N LYS A 181 -9.06 -8.65 20.68
CA LYS A 181 -9.54 -9.80 19.89
C LYS A 181 -10.85 -10.37 20.43
N GLU A 182 -10.99 -10.47 21.75
CA GLU A 182 -12.23 -10.97 22.37
C GLU A 182 -13.40 -10.00 22.14
N ASN A 183 -13.19 -8.69 22.32
CA ASN A 183 -14.23 -7.69 22.15
C ASN A 183 -14.64 -7.48 20.68
N ILE A 184 -13.68 -7.45 19.75
CA ILE A 184 -13.96 -7.13 18.34
C ILE A 184 -14.81 -8.19 17.64
N GLU A 185 -14.72 -9.45 18.08
CA GLU A 185 -15.58 -10.53 17.56
C GLU A 185 -17.05 -10.24 17.90
N PHE A 186 -17.33 -9.94 19.18
CA PHE A 186 -18.68 -9.59 19.62
C PHE A 186 -19.19 -8.34 18.92
N ASP A 187 -18.38 -7.27 18.88
CA ASP A 187 -18.74 -6.00 18.26
C ASP A 187 -19.05 -6.16 16.76
N TYR A 188 -18.26 -6.97 16.05
CA TYR A 188 -18.48 -7.25 14.64
C TYR A 188 -19.81 -7.98 14.39
N TYR A 189 -20.06 -9.09 15.08
CA TYR A 189 -21.29 -9.86 14.87
C TYR A 189 -22.54 -9.09 15.30
N MET A 190 -22.44 -8.28 16.36
CA MET A 190 -23.52 -7.41 16.78
C MET A 190 -23.82 -6.33 15.72
N ALA A 191 -22.79 -5.63 15.24
CA ALA A 191 -22.93 -4.61 14.19
C ALA A 191 -23.49 -5.22 12.89
N LEU A 192 -23.01 -6.40 12.50
CA LEU A 192 -23.47 -7.12 11.31
C LEU A 192 -24.95 -7.49 11.42
N LYS A 193 -25.38 -8.04 12.57
CA LYS A 193 -26.79 -8.37 12.82
C LYS A 193 -27.69 -7.15 12.79
N GLN A 194 -27.26 -6.04 13.42
CA GLN A 194 -28.01 -4.79 13.41
C GLN A 194 -28.12 -4.20 12.00
N PHE A 195 -27.04 -4.23 11.22
CA PHE A 195 -27.02 -3.77 9.84
C PHE A 195 -27.95 -4.60 8.96
N SER A 196 -27.84 -5.94 9.03
CA SER A 196 -28.68 -6.89 8.30
C SER A 196 -30.17 -6.66 8.60
N ALA A 197 -30.55 -6.56 9.88
CA ALA A 197 -31.94 -6.33 10.27
C ALA A 197 -32.46 -4.95 9.85
N LYS A 198 -31.63 -3.90 9.87
CA LYS A 198 -32.05 -2.53 9.55
C LYS A 198 -32.30 -2.33 8.06
N TYR A 199 -31.52 -2.97 7.20
CA TYR A 199 -31.55 -2.76 5.75
C TYR A 199 -32.14 -3.91 4.94
N ASP A 200 -32.60 -4.96 5.64
CA ASP A 200 -33.14 -6.20 5.07
C ASP A 200 -32.16 -6.83 4.07
N VAL A 201 -30.94 -7.07 4.53
CA VAL A 201 -29.86 -7.68 3.74
C VAL A 201 -29.33 -8.94 4.43
N PRO A 202 -28.69 -9.86 3.70
CA PRO A 202 -28.12 -11.08 4.29
C PRO A 202 -27.15 -10.78 5.45
N LEU A 203 -26.94 -11.76 6.33
CA LEU A 203 -26.04 -11.67 7.48
C LEU A 203 -24.57 -11.82 7.06
N GLU A 204 -24.14 -11.01 6.10
CA GLU A 204 -22.79 -10.95 5.56
C GLU A 204 -22.40 -9.51 5.22
N LEU A 205 -21.10 -9.24 5.11
CA LEU A 205 -20.63 -7.92 4.73
C LEU A 205 -20.92 -7.69 3.24
N PRO A 206 -21.70 -6.66 2.85
CA PRO A 206 -22.03 -6.44 1.44
C PRO A 206 -20.79 -6.23 0.58
N SER A 207 -20.72 -6.96 -0.53
CA SER A 207 -19.72 -6.76 -1.56
C SER A 207 -19.97 -5.44 -2.32
N ASN A 208 -18.99 -5.00 -3.11
CA ASN A 208 -19.18 -3.83 -3.97
C ASN A 208 -20.32 -4.06 -4.97
N ASP A 209 -20.48 -5.28 -5.49
CA ASP A 209 -21.56 -5.61 -6.42
C ASP A 209 -22.93 -5.56 -5.75
N ASP A 210 -23.04 -6.00 -4.49
CA ASP A 210 -24.30 -5.92 -3.72
C ASP A 210 -24.72 -4.47 -3.49
N ILE A 211 -23.73 -3.60 -3.21
CA ILE A 211 -23.95 -2.17 -2.99
C ILE A 211 -24.42 -1.49 -4.29
N ILE A 212 -23.76 -1.79 -5.41
CA ILE A 212 -24.16 -1.26 -6.72
C ILE A 212 -25.59 -1.70 -7.05
N ARG A 213 -25.90 -3.00 -6.93
CA ARG A 213 -27.25 -3.55 -7.19
C ARG A 213 -28.33 -2.90 -6.34
N ARG A 214 -28.02 -2.47 -5.12
CA ARG A 214 -28.96 -1.77 -4.25
C ARG A 214 -29.13 -0.29 -4.62
N LEU A 215 -28.02 0.41 -4.85
CA LEU A 215 -28.01 1.87 -4.95
C LEU A 215 -28.27 2.38 -6.37
N GLU A 216 -27.83 1.66 -7.41
CA GLU A 216 -28.06 2.08 -8.80
C GLU A 216 -29.56 2.27 -9.13
N PRO A 217 -30.49 1.36 -8.73
CA PRO A 217 -31.94 1.57 -8.93
C PRO A 217 -32.51 2.77 -8.17
N MET A 218 -31.82 3.24 -7.11
CA MET A 218 -32.20 4.42 -6.34
C MET A 218 -31.67 5.72 -6.97
N GLY A 219 -30.99 5.64 -8.12
CA GLY A 219 -30.47 6.78 -8.87
C GLY A 219 -29.04 7.20 -8.54
N TYR A 220 -28.28 6.37 -7.81
CA TYR A 220 -26.86 6.62 -7.55
C TYR A 220 -26.00 6.13 -8.73
N ASP A 221 -25.12 7.00 -9.22
CA ASP A 221 -24.26 6.75 -10.38
C ASP A 221 -22.87 6.28 -9.93
N PHE A 222 -22.40 5.15 -10.49
CA PHE A 222 -21.08 4.57 -10.26
C PHE A 222 -20.16 4.68 -11.48
N LEU A 223 -20.59 5.35 -12.57
CA LEU A 223 -19.78 5.49 -13.77
C LEU A 223 -18.55 6.35 -13.51
N GLY A 224 -17.37 5.76 -13.70
CA GLY A 224 -16.09 6.45 -13.56
C GLY A 224 -15.64 6.71 -12.12
N VAL A 225 -16.37 6.22 -11.12
CA VAL A 225 -16.02 6.34 -9.69
C VAL A 225 -16.12 4.99 -9.00
N ASP A 226 -15.37 4.79 -7.91
CA ASP A 226 -15.49 3.57 -7.13
C ASP A 226 -16.63 3.67 -6.08
N VAL A 227 -17.02 2.51 -5.55
CA VAL A 227 -18.06 2.41 -4.52
C VAL A 227 -17.69 3.19 -3.27
N GLU A 228 -16.41 3.25 -2.91
CA GLU A 228 -15.94 3.92 -1.70
C GLU A 228 -16.15 5.43 -1.81
N TYR A 229 -15.90 6.01 -2.99
CA TYR A 229 -16.19 7.40 -3.30
C TYR A 229 -17.68 7.71 -3.11
N VAL A 230 -18.57 6.90 -3.69
CA VAL A 230 -20.03 7.10 -3.57
C VAL A 230 -20.45 7.05 -2.10
N LEU A 231 -20.00 6.05 -1.34
CA LEU A 231 -20.35 5.92 0.09
C LEU A 231 -19.81 7.08 0.94
N ASN A 232 -18.64 7.63 0.63
CA ASN A 232 -18.01 8.67 1.45
C ASN A 232 -18.47 10.08 1.12
N PHE A 233 -18.87 10.33 -0.13
CA PHE A 233 -19.03 11.69 -0.63
C PHE A 233 -20.41 11.97 -1.22
N VAL A 234 -21.12 10.95 -1.72
CA VAL A 234 -22.48 11.15 -2.25
C VAL A 234 -23.48 11.06 -1.10
N PRO A 235 -24.26 12.13 -0.85
CA PRO A 235 -25.26 12.12 0.21
C PRO A 235 -26.35 11.10 -0.09
N MET A 236 -26.78 10.39 0.95
CA MET A 236 -27.89 9.45 0.86
C MET A 236 -29.03 9.90 1.76
N ASN A 237 -30.27 9.60 1.34
CA ASN A 237 -31.46 9.95 2.11
C ASN A 237 -31.58 9.16 3.43
N ASP A 238 -30.92 8.01 3.51
CA ASP A 238 -30.87 7.18 4.70
C ASP A 238 -29.43 7.08 5.26
N ASN A 239 -29.29 6.39 6.38
CA ASN A 239 -27.99 6.19 7.03
C ASN A 239 -27.20 5.00 6.44
N PHE A 240 -27.59 4.46 5.27
CA PHE A 240 -27.01 3.22 4.74
C PHE A 240 -25.49 3.31 4.59
N ALA A 241 -25.00 4.36 3.91
CA ALA A 241 -23.57 4.54 3.72
C ALA A 241 -22.82 4.70 5.05
N ILE A 242 -23.36 5.47 5.98
CA ILE A 242 -22.74 5.71 7.29
C ILE A 242 -22.61 4.40 8.08
N ASP A 243 -23.69 3.63 8.15
CA ASP A 243 -23.73 2.37 8.89
C ASP A 243 -22.85 1.31 8.22
N LEU A 244 -22.85 1.24 6.88
CA LEU A 244 -22.00 0.33 6.12
C LEU A 244 -20.52 0.66 6.29
N LEU A 245 -20.13 1.93 6.20
CA LEU A 245 -18.76 2.37 6.43
C LEU A 245 -18.31 2.06 7.85
N ARG A 246 -19.19 2.21 8.85
CA ARG A 246 -18.93 1.80 10.24
C ARG A 246 -18.70 0.29 10.32
N LEU A 247 -19.58 -0.52 9.73
CA LEU A 247 -19.46 -1.98 9.70
C LEU A 247 -18.16 -2.41 9.01
N ARG A 248 -17.82 -1.84 7.85
CA ARG A 248 -16.57 -2.07 7.13
C ARG A 248 -15.34 -1.74 7.98
N LYS A 249 -15.38 -0.64 8.74
CA LYS A 249 -14.29 -0.25 9.64
C LYS A 249 -14.07 -1.26 10.78
N ILE A 250 -15.15 -1.77 11.35
CA ILE A 250 -15.10 -2.84 12.37
C ILE A 250 -14.53 -4.11 11.75
N ALA A 251 -15.04 -4.52 10.58
CA ALA A 251 -14.56 -5.70 9.86
C ALA A 251 -13.06 -5.63 9.52
N LYS A 252 -12.60 -4.47 9.04
CA LYS A 252 -11.18 -4.20 8.76
C LYS A 252 -10.33 -4.32 10.04
N SER A 253 -10.76 -3.72 11.14
CA SER A 253 -10.04 -3.83 12.42
C SER A 253 -10.00 -5.27 12.94
N ARG A 254 -11.11 -6.00 12.83
CA ARG A 254 -11.20 -7.43 13.15
C ARG A 254 -10.20 -8.25 12.35
N SER A 255 -10.14 -8.05 11.02
CA SER A 255 -9.18 -8.74 10.15
C SER A 255 -7.73 -8.49 10.57
N VAL A 256 -7.37 -7.24 10.86
CA VAL A 256 -6.01 -6.87 11.33
C VAL A 256 -5.69 -7.54 12.67
N LEU A 257 -6.58 -7.44 13.65
CA LEU A 257 -6.38 -8.02 14.97
C LEU A 257 -6.26 -9.55 14.89
N ASN A 258 -7.07 -10.20 14.06
CA ASN A 258 -7.06 -11.65 13.89
C ASN A 258 -5.79 -12.16 13.22
N ALA A 259 -5.22 -11.39 12.28
CA ALA A 259 -3.96 -11.71 11.61
C ALA A 259 -2.74 -11.70 12.54
N ILE A 260 -2.82 -11.08 13.74
CA ILE A 260 -1.70 -11.04 14.69
C ILE A 260 -1.74 -12.25 15.64
N PRO A 261 -0.75 -13.17 15.61
CA PRO A 261 -0.70 -14.30 16.53
C PRO A 261 -0.41 -13.87 17.97
N LEU A 262 -1.10 -14.47 18.95
CA LEU A 262 -0.86 -14.19 20.37
C LEU A 262 0.50 -14.68 20.89
N SER A 263 1.16 -15.60 20.16
CA SER A 263 2.50 -16.08 20.47
C SER A 263 3.61 -15.08 20.11
N GLN A 264 3.30 -14.07 19.29
CA GLN A 264 4.27 -13.07 18.88
C GLN A 264 4.32 -11.91 19.89
N LYS A 265 5.52 -11.35 20.07
CA LYS A 265 5.74 -10.11 20.85
C LYS A 265 6.04 -8.90 19.98
N ARG A 266 6.17 -9.12 18.66
CA ARG A 266 6.40 -8.08 17.66
C ARG A 266 5.61 -8.41 16.39
N ILE A 267 5.20 -7.37 15.68
CA ILE A 267 4.56 -7.47 14.37
C ILE A 267 5.57 -7.11 13.29
N TYR A 268 5.60 -7.90 12.22
CA TYR A 268 6.47 -7.72 11.05
C TYR A 268 5.60 -7.64 9.79
N PRO A 269 5.02 -6.47 9.46
CA PRO A 269 4.17 -6.34 8.29
C PRO A 269 4.99 -6.48 7.00
N ILE A 270 4.34 -6.91 5.91
CA ILE A 270 4.92 -6.86 4.57
C ILE A 270 4.69 -5.47 4.00
N VAL A 271 5.75 -4.87 3.47
CA VAL A 271 5.67 -3.55 2.81
C VAL A 271 5.36 -3.72 1.34
N ASP A 272 4.37 -2.98 0.86
CA ASP A 272 4.05 -2.79 -0.54
C ASP A 272 4.28 -1.29 -0.86
N CYS A 273 5.52 -0.96 -1.23
CA CYS A 273 5.98 0.42 -1.42
C CYS A 273 5.20 1.15 -2.54
N PHE A 274 4.76 0.39 -3.54
CA PHE A 274 3.95 0.88 -4.64
C PHE A 274 2.56 0.22 -4.58
N GLY A 275 1.89 0.35 -3.43
CA GLY A 275 0.65 -0.33 -3.08
C GLY A 275 -0.57 0.05 -3.92
N SER A 276 -0.65 1.30 -4.39
CA SER A 276 -1.73 1.78 -5.25
C SER A 276 -1.22 2.34 -6.58
N ILE A 277 -2.14 2.55 -7.51
CA ILE A 277 -1.88 3.28 -8.78
C ILE A 277 -1.47 4.74 -8.55
N THR A 278 -1.74 5.29 -7.35
CA THR A 278 -1.32 6.63 -6.91
C THR A 278 -0.05 6.56 -6.05
N SER A 279 0.72 5.49 -6.17
CA SER A 279 1.98 5.23 -5.44
C SER A 279 1.85 5.21 -3.92
N ARG A 280 0.65 4.98 -3.35
CA ARG A 280 0.48 4.91 -1.90
C ARG A 280 1.09 3.62 -1.37
N ILE A 281 1.84 3.74 -0.28
CA ILE A 281 2.43 2.62 0.44
C ILE A 281 1.36 1.88 1.23
N TYR A 282 1.36 0.55 1.14
CA TYR A 282 0.55 -0.31 2.00
C TYR A 282 1.40 -1.22 2.88
N PHE A 283 0.87 -1.51 4.06
CA PHE A 283 1.33 -2.61 4.90
C PHE A 283 0.31 -3.74 4.84
N LYS A 284 0.80 -4.97 4.69
CA LYS A 284 0.00 -6.21 4.60
C LYS A 284 0.47 -7.21 5.66
N ASP A 285 -0.42 -8.14 6.04
CA ASP A 285 -0.13 -9.29 6.89
C ASP A 285 0.71 -8.98 8.15
N PRO A 286 0.22 -8.12 9.07
CA PRO A 286 -1.12 -7.52 9.10
C PRO A 286 -1.16 -6.08 8.58
N SER A 287 -2.33 -5.65 8.08
CA SER A 287 -2.53 -4.29 7.58
C SER A 287 -2.74 -3.26 8.70
N LEU A 288 -1.66 -2.88 9.39
CA LEU A 288 -1.70 -1.97 10.54
C LEU A 288 -2.36 -0.60 10.24
N GLN A 289 -2.33 -0.15 8.98
CA GLN A 289 -3.00 1.08 8.54
C GLN A 289 -4.52 1.04 8.75
N ASN A 290 -5.12 -0.15 8.72
CA ASN A 290 -6.56 -0.35 8.91
C ASN A 290 -6.99 -0.44 10.39
N LEU A 291 -6.06 -0.35 11.33
CA LEU A 291 -6.34 -0.44 12.76
C LEU A 291 -7.00 0.84 13.29
N ALA A 292 -8.22 0.70 13.82
CA ALA A 292 -8.93 1.82 14.44
C ALA A 292 -8.15 2.39 15.64
N LYS A 293 -8.27 3.71 15.86
CA LYS A 293 -7.49 4.45 16.87
C LYS A 293 -7.53 3.83 18.27
N HIS A 294 -8.68 3.31 18.70
CA HIS A 294 -8.87 2.72 20.03
C HIS A 294 -8.24 1.33 20.19
N HIS A 295 -7.81 0.67 19.12
CA HIS A 295 -7.05 -0.57 19.17
C HIS A 295 -5.53 -0.34 19.02
N ARG A 296 -5.08 0.89 18.77
CA ARG A 296 -3.64 1.17 18.55
C ARG A 296 -2.80 1.08 19.82
N ASP A 297 -3.45 1.02 20.98
CA ASP A 297 -2.85 0.79 22.28
C ASP A 297 -2.23 -0.62 22.43
N ILE A 298 -2.43 -1.53 21.47
CA ILE A 298 -1.66 -2.77 21.36
C ILE A 298 -0.20 -2.53 20.98
N LEU A 299 0.11 -1.41 20.32
CA LEU A 299 1.47 -1.08 19.89
C LEU A 299 2.21 -0.44 21.06
N VAL A 300 3.40 -0.93 21.38
CA VAL A 300 4.22 -0.40 22.47
C VAL A 300 5.61 -0.01 21.95
N PRO A 301 6.19 1.09 22.46
CA PRO A 301 7.56 1.45 22.09
C PRO A 301 8.54 0.42 22.66
N ASP A 302 9.70 0.29 22.03
CA ASP A 302 10.80 -0.48 22.61
C ASP A 302 11.28 0.14 23.94
N GLU A 303 11.93 -0.66 24.77
CA GLU A 303 12.43 -0.21 26.07
C GLU A 303 13.33 1.03 25.94
N GLY A 304 13.09 2.02 26.82
CA GLY A 304 13.79 3.30 26.79
C GLY A 304 13.41 4.24 25.63
N ARG A 305 12.37 3.90 24.85
CA ARG A 305 11.88 4.73 23.73
C ARG A 305 10.44 5.21 23.94
N ALA A 306 10.05 6.19 23.15
CA ALA A 306 8.68 6.69 23.07
C ALA A 306 8.26 6.83 21.60
N PHE A 307 6.96 6.77 21.33
CA PHE A 307 6.43 7.09 20.02
C PHE A 307 6.33 8.61 19.83
N SER A 308 6.71 9.07 18.65
CA SER A 308 6.44 10.42 18.16
C SER A 308 5.57 10.31 16.91
N TYR A 309 4.54 11.15 16.83
CA TYR A 309 3.62 11.20 15.69
C TYR A 309 3.74 12.56 15.03
N VAL A 310 4.15 12.54 13.76
CA VAL A 310 4.23 13.72 12.90
C VAL A 310 3.26 13.52 11.76
N ASP A 311 2.39 14.49 11.53
CA ASP A 311 1.38 14.45 10.48
C ASP A 311 1.45 15.73 9.68
N TYR A 312 1.12 15.63 8.40
CA TYR A 312 1.05 16.80 7.55
C TYR A 312 -0.28 17.51 7.73
N GLU A 313 -0.23 18.80 8.02
CA GLU A 313 -1.42 19.61 8.11
C GLU A 313 -1.88 20.05 6.72
N GLN A 314 -3.08 19.59 6.32
CA GLN A 314 -3.80 20.09 5.14
C GLN A 314 -2.99 19.99 3.82
N TYR A 315 -2.06 19.03 3.70
CA TYR A 315 -1.12 18.99 2.58
C TYR A 315 -1.77 18.87 1.20
N GLU A 316 -2.91 18.18 1.09
CA GLU A 316 -3.61 18.07 -0.21
C GLU A 316 -4.08 19.45 -0.71
N ALA A 317 -4.59 20.30 0.19
CA ALA A 317 -4.96 21.67 -0.14
C ALA A 317 -3.73 22.53 -0.46
N GLY A 318 -2.64 22.36 0.30
CA GLY A 318 -1.39 23.08 0.04
C GLY A 318 -0.76 22.73 -1.31
N ILE A 319 -0.73 21.44 -1.68
CA ILE A 319 -0.26 20.98 -3.00
C ILE A 319 -1.16 21.54 -4.10
N MET A 320 -2.49 21.51 -3.89
CA MET A 320 -3.43 22.09 -4.85
C MET A 320 -3.18 23.58 -5.05
N ALA A 321 -3.03 24.36 -3.98
CA ALA A 321 -2.74 25.78 -4.03
C ALA A 321 -1.44 26.08 -4.81
N ALA A 322 -0.39 25.31 -4.53
CA ALA A 322 0.90 25.47 -5.20
C ALA A 322 0.85 25.11 -6.69
N LEU A 323 0.09 24.07 -7.07
CA LEU A 323 -0.03 23.63 -8.47
C LEU A 323 -0.99 24.51 -9.27
N SER A 324 -2.09 24.99 -8.68
CA SER A 324 -3.05 25.86 -9.37
C SER A 324 -2.55 27.29 -9.52
N GLY A 325 -1.75 27.77 -8.57
CA GLY A 325 -1.36 29.18 -8.48
C GLY A 325 -2.53 30.10 -8.15
N ASP A 326 -3.65 29.57 -7.65
CA ASP A 326 -4.83 30.34 -7.29
C ASP A 326 -4.56 31.21 -6.06
N GLU A 327 -4.58 32.53 -6.24
CA GLU A 327 -4.25 33.49 -5.20
C GLU A 327 -5.16 33.36 -3.98
N LYS A 328 -6.45 33.06 -4.20
CA LYS A 328 -7.40 32.91 -3.10
C LYS A 328 -7.08 31.65 -2.30
N LEU A 329 -6.83 30.53 -2.96
CA LEU A 329 -6.50 29.27 -2.31
C LEU A 329 -5.16 29.35 -1.55
N LEU A 330 -4.18 30.07 -2.10
CA LEU A 330 -2.91 30.36 -1.43
C LEU A 330 -3.11 31.22 -0.18
N GLU A 331 -3.92 32.28 -0.25
CA GLU A 331 -4.28 33.12 0.89
C GLU A 331 -5.00 32.30 1.98
N LEU A 332 -6.04 31.55 1.60
CA LEU A 332 -6.82 30.70 2.51
C LEU A 332 -5.93 29.65 3.20
N TYR A 333 -4.95 29.07 2.50
CA TYR A 333 -4.02 28.11 3.08
C TYR A 333 -3.01 28.77 4.02
N ALA A 334 -2.51 29.97 3.68
CA ALA A 334 -1.55 30.71 4.50
C ALA A 334 -2.16 31.20 5.82
N ASP A 335 -3.47 31.47 5.86
CA ASP A 335 -4.19 31.93 7.05
C ASP A 335 -4.54 30.79 8.05
N GLY A 336 -4.12 29.55 7.76
CA GLY A 336 -4.06 28.45 8.73
C GLY A 336 -5.12 27.37 8.51
N ASP A 337 -6.37 27.61 8.92
CA ASP A 337 -7.44 26.59 8.82
C ASP A 337 -8.40 26.87 7.66
N LEU A 338 -7.96 26.51 6.45
CA LEU A 338 -8.72 26.65 5.21
C LEU A 338 -10.15 26.10 5.35
N TYR A 339 -10.31 24.94 5.97
CA TYR A 339 -11.63 24.30 6.10
C TYR A 339 -12.58 25.03 7.05
N LYS A 340 -12.05 25.80 8.02
CA LYS A 340 -12.88 26.64 8.88
C LYS A 340 -13.45 27.82 8.11
N GLN A 341 -12.63 28.43 7.26
CA GLN A 341 -13.06 29.54 6.40
C GLN A 341 -14.09 29.09 5.38
N VAL A 342 -13.81 27.99 4.66
CA VAL A 342 -14.78 27.37 3.75
C VAL A 342 -16.09 27.01 4.47
N ALA A 343 -16.01 26.54 5.73
CA ALA A 343 -17.21 26.26 6.51
C ALA A 343 -18.03 27.52 6.82
N ASN A 344 -17.37 28.62 7.18
CA ASN A 344 -18.04 29.89 7.46
C ASN A 344 -18.73 30.44 6.21
N ASP A 345 -18.08 30.34 5.05
CA ASP A 345 -18.62 30.85 3.79
C ASP A 345 -19.82 30.03 3.29
N ILE A 346 -19.78 28.70 3.42
CA ILE A 346 -20.83 27.81 2.91
C ILE A 346 -22.00 27.65 3.89
N PHE A 347 -21.73 27.63 5.20
CA PHE A 347 -22.71 27.26 6.22
C PHE A 347 -23.10 28.39 7.19
N GLU A 348 -22.61 29.61 6.97
CA GLU A 348 -22.96 30.80 7.78
C GLU A 348 -22.76 30.61 9.30
N GLY A 349 -21.81 29.75 9.73
CA GLY A 349 -21.56 29.51 11.16
C GLY A 349 -20.38 28.60 11.49
N GLU A 350 -19.76 28.84 12.65
CA GLU A 350 -18.67 28.01 13.17
C GLU A 350 -19.18 26.62 13.58
N GLY A 351 -18.62 25.55 13.01
CA GLY A 351 -18.89 24.18 13.49
C GLY A 351 -18.93 23.07 12.44
N ARG A 352 -18.95 23.41 11.15
CA ARG A 352 -19.07 22.44 10.04
C ARG A 352 -17.77 22.18 9.28
N ARG A 353 -16.64 22.28 9.98
CA ARG A 353 -15.30 22.08 9.41
C ARG A 353 -15.14 20.71 8.74
N LYS A 354 -15.73 19.65 9.31
CA LYS A 354 -15.61 18.29 8.75
C LYS A 354 -16.36 18.17 7.42
N GLU A 355 -17.55 18.75 7.36
CA GLU A 355 -18.41 18.79 6.19
C GLU A 355 -17.78 19.66 5.10
N ALA A 356 -17.27 20.83 5.44
CA ALA A 356 -16.52 21.71 4.53
C ALA A 356 -15.28 21.02 3.95
N LYS A 357 -14.50 20.33 4.80
CA LYS A 357 -13.37 19.50 4.34
C LYS A 357 -13.82 18.43 3.34
N ARG A 358 -14.92 17.73 3.62
CA ARG A 358 -15.45 16.71 2.71
C ARG A 358 -15.86 17.33 1.37
N LEU A 359 -16.60 18.44 1.38
CA LEU A 359 -17.01 19.13 0.14
C LEU A 359 -15.80 19.60 -0.67
N PHE A 360 -14.84 20.24 -0.03
CA PHE A 360 -13.62 20.72 -0.68
C PHE A 360 -12.85 19.58 -1.34
N LEU A 361 -12.62 18.48 -0.61
CA LEU A 361 -11.91 17.33 -1.15
C LEU A 361 -12.74 16.62 -2.24
N SER A 362 -14.05 16.52 -2.09
CA SER A 362 -14.90 15.99 -3.16
C SER A 362 -14.77 16.79 -4.46
N TYR A 363 -14.77 18.12 -4.36
CA TYR A 363 -14.53 19.00 -5.51
C TYR A 363 -13.15 18.74 -6.11
N ALA A 364 -12.11 18.67 -5.28
CA ALA A 364 -10.75 18.34 -5.69
C ALA A 364 -10.65 17.00 -6.45
N TYR A 365 -11.44 16.00 -6.04
CA TYR A 365 -11.50 14.69 -6.66
C TYR A 365 -12.45 14.61 -7.88
N GLY A 366 -13.00 15.75 -8.32
CA GLY A 366 -13.78 15.84 -9.56
C GLY A 366 -15.28 15.59 -9.40
N MET A 367 -15.84 15.77 -8.20
CA MET A 367 -17.30 15.67 -7.99
C MET A 367 -18.04 16.68 -8.88
N LYS A 368 -19.06 16.21 -9.63
CA LYS A 368 -19.92 17.08 -10.44
C LYS A 368 -20.60 18.14 -9.55
N ASN A 369 -20.65 19.39 -10.01
CA ASN A 369 -21.22 20.53 -9.27
C ASN A 369 -22.62 20.25 -8.70
N ARG A 370 -23.50 19.57 -9.45
CA ARG A 370 -24.83 19.20 -8.97
C ARG A 370 -24.76 18.38 -7.68
N HIS A 371 -23.89 17.37 -7.64
CA HIS A 371 -23.75 16.51 -6.46
C HIS A 371 -23.10 17.25 -5.29
N LEU A 372 -22.16 18.17 -5.56
CA LEU A 372 -21.59 19.05 -4.52
C LEU A 372 -22.68 19.92 -3.88
N ILE A 373 -23.57 20.49 -4.70
CA ILE A 373 -24.69 21.32 -4.22
C ILE A 373 -25.66 20.49 -3.38
N ASP A 374 -26.02 19.30 -3.85
CA ASP A 374 -26.89 18.40 -3.10
C ASP A 374 -26.22 17.93 -1.79
N ALA A 375 -24.89 17.78 -1.77
CA ALA A 375 -24.13 17.46 -0.57
C ALA A 375 -24.05 18.59 0.44
N ALA A 376 -23.76 19.81 0.01
CA ALA A 376 -23.76 20.94 0.93
C ALA A 376 -25.17 21.18 1.48
N PHE A 377 -26.22 21.07 0.65
CA PHE A 377 -27.60 21.16 1.10
C PHE A 377 -27.96 20.05 2.10
N GLY A 378 -27.54 18.81 1.85
CA GLY A 378 -27.71 17.69 2.78
C GLY A 378 -26.98 17.90 4.11
N TYR A 379 -25.86 18.63 4.10
CA TYR A 379 -25.17 19.08 5.32
C TYR A 379 -25.80 20.32 5.95
N GLY A 380 -26.82 20.92 5.33
CA GLY A 380 -27.59 22.04 5.83
C GLY A 380 -27.13 23.43 5.37
N ALA A 381 -26.50 23.54 4.20
CA ALA A 381 -26.22 24.82 3.53
C ALA A 381 -27.47 25.35 2.80
N ASP A 382 -27.57 26.67 2.62
CA ASP A 382 -28.59 27.24 1.73
C ASP A 382 -28.25 26.91 0.27
N ARG A 383 -29.22 26.33 -0.44
CA ARG A 383 -29.13 26.01 -1.87
C ARG A 383 -28.84 27.23 -2.76
N ARG A 384 -29.15 28.45 -2.30
CA ARG A 384 -28.81 29.70 -2.99
C ARG A 384 -27.37 30.15 -2.73
N ALA A 385 -26.85 29.94 -1.52
CA ALA A 385 -25.45 30.23 -1.14
C ALA A 385 -24.46 29.25 -1.79
N THR A 386 -24.90 28.01 -2.07
CA THR A 386 -24.06 26.93 -2.61
C THR A 386 -23.81 27.03 -4.14
N LYS A 387 -24.37 28.04 -4.82
CA LYS A 387 -24.29 28.15 -6.30
C LYS A 387 -23.02 28.82 -6.83
N MET A 388 -22.17 29.38 -5.97
CA MET A 388 -20.94 30.08 -6.37
C MET A 388 -19.72 29.17 -6.25
#